data_AF-A0A382ZVG0-F1
#
_entry.id   AF-A0A382ZVG0-F1
#
_cell.length_a   1.000
_cell.length_b   1.000
_cell.length_c   1.000
_cell.angle_alpha   90.00
_cell.angle_beta   90.00
_cell.angle_gamma   90.00
#
_symmetry.space_group_name_H-M   'P 1'
#
loop_
_entity.id
_entity.type
_entity.pdbx_description
1 polymer ?
#
loop_
_entity_poly.entity_id
_entity_poly.type
_entity_poly.pdbx_seq_one_letter_code
_entity_poly.pdbx_strand_id
1 'polypeptide(L)'
;TATPFANIFIDPDNDDDMLEENLFPKDFMIKVPTPKNYCGQDFFFINHLEEAEHSPLRLIDVEDHEEKLLPISGQKKWMADNINELPEKLKEAIRAFFISTAVRFCRGDRSEHHTMIINVSHLADVQNKIKTVLGEYLQDLCDVLEATAGQNPDRAKENGQIREMYETYENIYFDIDEDWNNIFSELFNVGKKIKQYSINVNSPDKLDYKAYDAHGLVAIVVGGLKLSRGMTFEGLSVSYFARSSKMYDTLMQMC
;
A
#
# COMPACT_ATOMS: atom_id res chain seq x y z
N THR A 1 10.57 -27.25 8.53
CA THR A 1 9.32 -27.99 8.25
C THR A 1 9.33 -29.26 9.09
N ALA A 2 8.45 -29.36 10.09
CA ALA A 2 8.31 -30.59 10.86
C ALA A 2 7.45 -31.57 10.05
N THR A 3 7.97 -32.76 9.76
CA THR A 3 7.23 -33.82 9.06
C THR A 3 6.15 -34.35 10.01
N PRO A 4 4.86 -34.19 9.71
CA PRO A 4 3.84 -34.85 10.51
C PRO A 4 3.96 -36.37 10.28
N PHE A 5 3.76 -37.16 11.35
CA PHE A 5 3.76 -38.64 11.37
C PHE A 5 5.07 -39.41 11.67
N ALA A 6 6.08 -38.78 12.28
CA ALA A 6 7.23 -39.55 12.82
C ALA A 6 6.83 -40.52 13.97
N ASN A 7 5.73 -40.23 14.68
CA ASN A 7 5.25 -41.03 15.82
C ASN A 7 4.75 -42.44 15.45
N ILE A 8 4.55 -42.76 14.16
CA ILE A 8 4.11 -44.10 13.72
C ILE A 8 5.25 -45.13 13.86
N PHE A 9 6.50 -44.69 13.91
CA PHE A 9 7.67 -45.57 14.04
C PHE A 9 8.10 -45.83 15.48
N ILE A 10 7.33 -45.35 16.46
CA ILE A 10 7.62 -45.52 17.89
C ILE A 10 6.74 -46.65 18.43
N ASP A 11 7.37 -47.70 18.95
CA ASP A 11 6.70 -48.82 19.60
C ASP A 11 6.16 -48.38 20.98
N PRO A 12 4.85 -48.43 21.24
CA PRO A 12 4.25 -47.89 22.47
C PRO A 12 4.51 -48.71 23.74
N ASP A 13 5.05 -49.93 23.63
CA ASP A 13 5.25 -50.84 24.76
C ASP A 13 6.69 -50.83 25.33
N ASN A 14 7.56 -49.97 24.81
CA ASN A 14 9.00 -49.97 25.13
C ASN A 14 9.46 -48.59 25.64
N ASP A 15 9.19 -48.30 26.92
CA ASP A 15 9.45 -47.00 27.57
C ASP A 15 10.96 -46.65 27.71
N ASP A 16 11.85 -47.64 27.80
CA ASP A 16 13.28 -47.41 28.07
C ASP A 16 14.06 -46.95 26.81
N ASP A 17 13.68 -47.43 25.62
CA ASP A 17 14.27 -47.00 24.35
C ASP A 17 13.80 -45.59 23.93
N MET A 18 12.72 -45.05 24.56
CA MET A 18 12.16 -43.72 24.26
C MET A 18 13.09 -42.55 24.62
N LEU A 19 14.02 -42.74 25.58
CA LEU A 19 14.87 -41.67 26.08
C LEU A 19 16.16 -41.50 25.27
N GLU A 20 16.67 -42.58 24.66
CA GLU A 20 17.97 -42.57 23.97
C GLU A 20 17.87 -42.38 22.45
N GLU A 21 16.84 -42.95 21.79
CA GLU A 21 16.65 -42.88 20.33
C GLU A 21 15.44 -42.00 19.94
N ASN A 22 15.51 -40.70 20.24
CA ASN A 22 14.60 -39.76 19.60
C ASN A 22 14.90 -39.69 18.08
N LEU A 23 13.91 -39.95 17.23
CA LEU A 23 13.99 -39.79 15.77
C LEU A 23 14.39 -38.37 15.33
N PHE A 24 14.34 -37.42 16.24
CA PHE A 24 14.79 -36.05 16.06
C PHE A 24 16.27 -35.95 16.46
N PRO A 25 17.17 -35.58 15.52
CA PRO A 25 18.57 -35.37 15.85
C PRO A 25 18.75 -34.40 17.03
N LYS A 26 19.69 -34.66 17.94
CA LYS A 26 19.92 -33.83 19.13
C LYS A 26 20.38 -32.40 18.79
N ASP A 27 21.03 -32.22 17.63
CA ASP A 27 21.70 -30.99 17.21
C ASP A 27 21.27 -30.50 15.81
N PHE A 28 20.07 -29.93 15.65
CA PHE A 28 19.76 -29.25 14.39
C PHE A 28 18.84 -28.03 14.53
N MET A 29 19.44 -26.91 14.94
CA MET A 29 18.99 -25.59 14.49
C MET A 29 20.14 -24.94 13.73
N ILE A 30 20.08 -24.98 12.41
CA ILE A 30 20.98 -24.21 11.57
C ILE A 30 20.24 -22.93 11.21
N LYS A 31 20.67 -21.82 11.80
CA LYS A 31 20.20 -20.49 11.38
C LYS A 31 20.77 -20.22 9.99
N VAL A 32 19.93 -20.33 8.97
CA VAL A 32 20.29 -19.88 7.63
C VAL A 32 20.57 -18.38 7.71
N PRO A 33 21.70 -17.88 7.18
CA PRO A 33 21.97 -16.45 7.17
C PRO A 33 20.87 -15.75 6.38
N THR A 34 20.34 -14.67 6.95
CA THR A 34 19.35 -13.83 6.28
C THR A 34 19.94 -13.30 4.97
N PRO A 35 19.31 -13.58 3.81
CA PRO A 35 19.76 -13.04 2.53
C PRO A 35 19.85 -11.51 2.59
N LYS A 36 20.81 -10.91 1.87
CA LYS A 36 20.97 -9.43 1.84
C LYS A 36 19.73 -8.69 1.31
N ASN A 37 18.92 -9.37 0.50
CA ASN A 37 17.69 -8.84 -0.09
C ASN A 37 16.43 -9.22 0.71
N TYR A 38 16.56 -9.81 1.89
CA TYR A 38 15.42 -10.09 2.75
C TYR A 38 15.03 -8.83 3.52
N CYS A 39 13.83 -8.33 3.23
CA CYS A 39 13.20 -7.27 4.00
C CYS A 39 12.36 -7.89 5.12
N GLY A 40 12.90 -7.84 6.35
CA GLY A 40 12.25 -8.40 7.53
C GLY A 40 11.37 -7.40 8.27
N GLN A 41 10.98 -7.77 9.49
CA GLN A 41 10.18 -6.93 10.37
C GLN A 41 10.81 -5.55 10.57
N ASP A 42 12.12 -5.45 10.78
CA ASP A 42 12.80 -4.17 11.02
C ASP A 42 12.74 -3.22 9.81
N PHE A 43 12.58 -3.77 8.59
CA PHE A 43 12.39 -2.97 7.38
C PHE A 43 10.97 -2.38 7.30
N PHE A 44 9.94 -3.16 7.68
CA PHE A 44 8.53 -2.77 7.54
C PHE A 44 7.92 -2.15 8.80
N PHE A 45 8.45 -2.46 9.98
CA PHE A 45 7.91 -2.09 11.28
C PHE A 45 9.05 -1.56 12.15
N ILE A 46 9.23 -0.25 12.12
CA ILE A 46 10.33 0.39 12.83
C ILE A 46 9.91 0.75 14.27
N ASN A 47 10.63 0.23 15.26
CA ASN A 47 10.62 0.74 16.65
C ASN A 47 11.69 1.83 16.89
N HIS A 48 12.61 2.06 15.96
CA HIS A 48 13.73 3.01 16.07
C HIS A 48 13.93 3.76 14.74
N LEU A 49 13.29 4.93 14.60
CA LEU A 49 13.26 5.78 13.39
C LEU A 49 14.63 6.25 12.87
N GLU A 50 15.74 5.87 13.53
CA GLU A 50 17.07 6.40 13.25
C GLU A 50 17.92 5.50 12.32
N GLU A 51 17.54 4.23 12.07
CA GLU A 51 18.47 3.26 11.42
C GLU A 51 18.00 2.65 10.09
N ALA A 52 16.79 2.95 9.60
CA ALA A 52 16.28 2.36 8.35
C ALA A 52 16.10 3.41 7.25
N GLU A 53 17.21 3.83 6.65
CA GLU A 53 17.29 4.81 5.55
C GLU A 53 16.36 4.48 4.36
N HIS A 54 15.97 3.20 4.22
CA HIS A 54 15.14 2.69 3.12
C HIS A 54 13.79 2.08 3.53
N SER A 55 13.32 2.30 4.76
CA SER A 55 12.01 1.74 5.14
C SER A 55 10.89 2.34 4.28
N PRO A 56 9.89 1.56 3.83
CA PRO A 56 8.72 2.06 3.11
C PRO A 56 7.66 2.64 4.06
N LEU A 57 7.81 2.48 5.38
CA LEU A 57 6.84 2.98 6.35
C LEU A 57 6.92 4.51 6.45
N ARG A 58 5.78 5.17 6.37
CA ARG A 58 5.64 6.62 6.57
C ARG A 58 4.57 6.87 7.62
N LEU A 59 4.90 7.65 8.64
CA LEU A 59 3.96 8.02 9.68
C LEU A 59 2.97 9.06 9.16
N ILE A 60 1.71 8.89 9.54
CA ILE A 60 0.65 9.86 9.26
C ILE A 60 0.75 10.97 10.30
N ASP A 61 0.62 12.22 9.85
CA ASP A 61 0.37 13.35 10.72
C ASP A 61 -1.06 13.22 11.26
N VAL A 62 -1.17 12.83 12.53
CA VAL A 62 -2.47 12.56 13.17
C VAL A 62 -3.27 13.86 13.30
N GLU A 63 -2.64 14.99 13.58
CA GLU A 63 -3.34 16.25 13.77
C GLU A 63 -3.96 16.71 12.44
N ASP A 64 -3.18 16.75 11.36
CA ASP A 64 -3.65 17.09 10.02
C ASP A 64 -4.71 16.10 9.52
N HIS A 65 -4.54 14.81 9.83
CA HIS A 65 -5.51 13.77 9.47
C HIS A 65 -6.87 13.98 10.16
N GLU A 66 -6.86 14.16 11.48
CA GLU A 66 -8.10 14.30 12.24
C GLU A 66 -8.80 15.63 11.96
N GLU A 67 -8.05 16.69 11.66
CA GLU A 67 -8.58 18.01 11.28
C GLU A 67 -9.29 17.98 9.92
N LYS A 68 -8.63 17.44 8.88
CA LYS A 68 -9.14 17.50 7.50
C LYS A 68 -10.06 16.34 7.12
N LEU A 69 -9.85 15.18 7.72
CA LEU A 69 -10.56 13.96 7.37
C LEU A 69 -11.54 13.57 8.49
N LEU A 70 -11.07 12.83 9.50
CA LEU A 70 -11.89 12.42 10.64
C LEU A 70 -11.00 11.85 11.75
N PRO A 71 -11.49 11.83 13.01
CA PRO A 71 -10.80 11.17 14.10
C PRO A 71 -10.48 9.70 13.80
N ILE A 72 -9.29 9.24 14.23
CA ILE A 72 -8.83 7.86 14.04
C ILE A 72 -9.69 6.87 14.85
N SER A 73 -10.38 7.36 15.88
CA SER A 73 -11.29 6.59 16.74
C SER A 73 -12.62 7.29 16.97
N GLY A 74 -13.68 6.53 17.29
CA GLY A 74 -14.98 7.11 17.63
C GLY A 74 -15.77 7.69 16.46
N GLN A 75 -15.41 7.33 15.22
CA GLN A 75 -16.03 7.79 13.98
C GLN A 75 -17.54 7.54 13.96
N LYS A 76 -18.31 8.55 13.51
CA LYS A 76 -19.78 8.47 13.36
C LYS A 76 -20.17 8.80 11.93
N LYS A 77 -21.29 8.23 11.46
CA LYS A 77 -21.79 8.39 10.08
C LYS A 77 -21.94 9.85 9.64
N TRP A 78 -22.48 10.73 10.50
CA TRP A 78 -22.69 12.15 10.19
C TRP A 78 -21.38 12.93 9.99
N MET A 79 -20.24 12.40 10.45
CA MET A 79 -18.95 13.07 10.29
C MET A 79 -18.47 13.07 8.84
N ALA A 80 -19.04 12.21 7.98
CA ALA A 80 -18.77 12.22 6.56
C ALA A 80 -19.03 13.61 5.94
N ASP A 81 -20.05 14.33 6.40
CA ASP A 81 -20.42 15.64 5.84
C ASP A 81 -19.33 16.72 6.08
N ASN A 82 -18.42 16.50 7.02
CA ASN A 82 -17.33 17.43 7.35
C ASN A 82 -16.05 17.17 6.54
N ILE A 83 -15.98 16.10 5.75
CA ILE A 83 -14.81 15.77 4.95
C ILE A 83 -14.82 16.66 3.71
N ASN A 84 -13.95 17.67 3.68
CA ASN A 84 -13.88 18.63 2.58
C ASN A 84 -12.54 18.60 1.84
N GLU A 85 -11.48 18.09 2.48
CA GLU A 85 -10.14 18.04 1.92
C GLU A 85 -9.43 16.76 2.33
N LEU A 86 -8.45 16.32 1.53
CA LEU A 86 -7.54 15.25 1.92
C LEU A 86 -6.38 15.81 2.77
N PRO A 87 -5.97 15.10 3.84
CA PRO A 87 -4.73 15.38 4.57
C PRO A 87 -3.50 15.34 3.67
N GLU A 88 -2.46 16.08 4.00
CA GLU A 88 -1.26 16.20 3.16
C GLU A 88 -0.56 14.85 3.02
N LYS A 89 -0.49 14.05 4.09
CA LYS A 89 0.08 12.70 4.01
C LYS A 89 -0.71 11.73 3.13
N LEU A 90 -2.02 11.96 2.95
CA LEU A 90 -2.81 11.18 2.01
C LEU A 90 -2.55 11.66 0.57
N LYS A 91 -2.43 12.97 0.34
CA LYS A 91 -2.02 13.53 -0.96
C LYS A 91 -0.62 13.02 -1.37
N GLU A 92 0.34 13.03 -0.45
CA GLU A 92 1.69 12.47 -0.65
C GLU A 92 1.64 10.99 -1.03
N ALA A 93 0.83 10.18 -0.34
CA ALA A 93 0.66 8.77 -0.69
C ALA A 93 0.06 8.57 -2.09
N ILE A 94 -0.89 9.42 -2.51
CA ILE A 94 -1.46 9.39 -3.86
C ILE A 94 -0.38 9.76 -4.89
N ARG A 95 0.38 10.83 -4.67
CA ARG A 95 1.52 11.22 -5.53
C ARG A 95 2.56 10.09 -5.61
N ALA A 96 2.86 9.43 -4.49
CA ALA A 96 3.76 8.28 -4.43
C ALA A 96 3.25 7.09 -5.26
N PHE A 97 1.94 6.86 -5.30
CA PHE A 97 1.33 5.84 -6.15
C PHE A 97 1.47 6.16 -7.65
N PHE A 98 1.23 7.43 -8.02
CA PHE A 98 1.48 7.91 -9.39
C PHE A 98 2.93 7.65 -9.81
N ILE A 99 3.88 8.02 -8.96
CA ILE A 99 5.32 7.86 -9.23
C ILE A 99 5.69 6.38 -9.33
N SER A 100 5.27 5.53 -8.38
CA SER A 100 5.56 4.09 -8.44
C SER A 100 5.04 3.44 -9.72
N THR A 101 3.85 3.86 -10.18
CA THR A 101 3.22 3.33 -11.38
C THR A 101 3.94 3.84 -12.63
N ALA A 102 4.34 5.11 -12.65
CA ALA A 102 5.12 5.70 -13.74
C ALA A 102 6.48 5.01 -13.89
N VAL A 103 7.18 4.74 -12.77
CA VAL A 103 8.42 3.96 -12.76
C VAL A 103 8.21 2.58 -13.37
N ARG A 104 7.15 1.87 -12.97
CA ARG A 104 6.80 0.57 -13.56
C ARG A 104 6.45 0.68 -15.05
N PHE A 105 5.81 1.76 -15.49
CA PHE A 105 5.54 2.01 -16.91
C PHE A 105 6.83 2.23 -17.71
N CYS A 106 7.82 2.93 -17.14
CA CYS A 106 9.16 3.06 -17.73
C CYS A 106 9.85 1.70 -17.86
N ARG A 107 9.64 0.79 -16.91
CA ARG A 107 10.17 -0.59 -16.91
C ARG A 107 9.44 -1.56 -17.84
N GLY A 108 8.35 -1.14 -18.47
CA GLY A 108 7.58 -1.94 -19.44
C GLY A 108 6.31 -2.57 -18.90
N ASP A 109 5.98 -2.40 -17.62
CA ASP A 109 4.84 -3.04 -16.95
C ASP A 109 3.50 -2.34 -17.21
N ARG A 110 3.31 -1.70 -18.37
CA ARG A 110 2.10 -0.90 -18.65
C ARG A 110 0.82 -1.73 -18.68
N SER A 111 0.92 -3.02 -18.95
CA SER A 111 -0.19 -3.97 -18.99
C SER A 111 -0.38 -4.73 -17.67
N GLU A 112 0.42 -4.45 -16.64
CA GLU A 112 0.29 -5.08 -15.34
C GLU A 112 -0.71 -4.35 -14.44
N HIS A 113 -1.23 -5.06 -13.44
CA HIS A 113 -2.04 -4.44 -12.39
C HIS A 113 -1.18 -3.56 -11.47
N HIS A 114 -1.78 -2.47 -11.00
CA HIS A 114 -1.21 -1.49 -10.08
C HIS A 114 -2.31 -1.06 -9.13
N THR A 115 -2.13 -1.25 -7.83
CA THR A 115 -3.17 -0.98 -6.85
C THR A 115 -2.64 -0.13 -5.70
N MET A 116 -3.46 0.83 -5.28
CA MET A 116 -3.33 1.56 -4.03
C MET A 116 -4.54 1.27 -3.15
N ILE A 117 -4.33 1.17 -1.85
CA ILE A 117 -5.42 1.03 -0.87
C ILE A 117 -5.46 2.23 0.07
N ILE A 118 -6.67 2.74 0.32
CA ILE A 118 -6.96 3.76 1.32
C ILE A 118 -7.94 3.16 2.34
N ASN A 119 -7.48 2.96 3.57
CA ASN A 119 -8.26 2.37 4.66
C ASN A 119 -8.24 3.27 5.89
N VAL A 120 -9.28 4.08 5.99
CA VAL A 120 -9.42 5.17 6.96
C VAL A 120 -10.70 5.03 7.80
N SER A 121 -11.69 4.28 7.30
CA SER A 121 -12.94 4.04 8.01
C SER A 121 -13.58 2.72 7.61
N HIS A 122 -14.39 2.16 8.51
CA HIS A 122 -15.27 1.03 8.24
C HIS A 122 -16.68 1.47 7.81
N LEU A 123 -16.98 2.77 7.90
CA LEU A 123 -18.29 3.33 7.60
C LEU A 123 -18.42 3.62 6.09
N ALA A 124 -19.45 3.06 5.46
CA ALA A 124 -19.67 3.21 4.02
C ALA A 124 -19.87 4.67 3.59
N ASP A 125 -20.57 5.49 4.39
CA ASP A 125 -20.81 6.90 4.08
C ASP A 125 -19.51 7.71 4.06
N VAL A 126 -18.62 7.45 5.02
CA VAL A 126 -17.27 8.05 5.07
C VAL A 126 -16.45 7.62 3.86
N GLN A 127 -16.43 6.32 3.53
CA GLN A 127 -15.70 5.81 2.37
C GLN A 127 -16.18 6.42 1.05
N ASN A 128 -17.49 6.56 0.88
CA ASN A 128 -18.08 7.16 -0.32
C ASN A 128 -17.75 8.64 -0.42
N LYS A 129 -17.80 9.38 0.69
CA LYS A 129 -17.40 10.78 0.70
C LYS A 129 -15.92 10.97 0.38
N ILE A 130 -15.05 10.11 0.93
CA ILE A 130 -13.63 10.13 0.62
C ILE A 130 -13.38 9.81 -0.85
N LYS A 131 -14.12 8.86 -1.45
CA LYS A 131 -14.08 8.63 -2.90
C LYS A 131 -14.44 9.89 -3.70
N THR A 132 -15.42 10.68 -3.26
CA THR A 132 -15.76 11.96 -3.91
C THR A 132 -14.60 12.96 -3.84
N VAL A 133 -14.08 13.25 -2.65
CA VAL A 133 -12.99 14.22 -2.46
C VAL A 133 -11.68 13.75 -3.13
N LEU A 134 -11.43 12.45 -3.12
CA LEU A 134 -10.35 11.82 -3.90
C LEU A 134 -10.53 12.07 -5.39
N GLY A 135 -11.73 11.92 -5.91
CA GLY A 135 -12.01 12.17 -7.33
C GLY A 135 -11.75 13.61 -7.75
N GLU A 136 -12.11 14.57 -6.90
CA GLU A 136 -11.80 15.99 -7.12
C GLU A 136 -10.28 16.22 -7.18
N TYR A 137 -9.54 15.73 -6.18
CA TYR A 137 -8.08 15.86 -6.16
C TYR A 137 -7.39 15.18 -7.36
N LEU A 138 -7.84 13.98 -7.75
CA LEU A 138 -7.30 13.26 -8.91
C LEU A 138 -7.58 14.00 -10.21
N GLN A 139 -8.76 14.63 -10.33
CA GLN A 139 -9.10 15.42 -11.51
C GLN A 139 -8.18 16.64 -11.61
N ASP A 140 -7.98 17.38 -10.52
CA ASP A 140 -7.09 18.53 -10.48
C ASP A 140 -5.65 18.14 -10.87
N LEU A 141 -5.15 17.02 -10.34
CA LEU A 141 -3.83 16.50 -10.73
C LEU A 141 -3.77 16.13 -12.21
N CYS A 142 -4.79 15.46 -12.74
CA CYS A 142 -4.82 15.07 -14.15
C CYS A 142 -4.88 16.29 -15.08
N ASP A 143 -5.64 17.32 -14.72
CA ASP A 143 -5.75 18.55 -15.50
C ASP A 143 -4.41 19.29 -15.57
N VAL A 144 -3.69 19.37 -14.45
CA VAL A 144 -2.34 19.97 -14.43
C VAL A 144 -1.33 19.12 -15.19
N LEU A 145 -1.39 17.79 -15.06
CA LEU A 145 -0.53 16.88 -15.83
C LEU A 145 -0.80 16.98 -17.34
N GLU A 146 -2.05 17.15 -17.75
CA GLU A 146 -2.40 17.37 -19.16
C GLU A 146 -1.87 18.71 -19.67
N ALA A 147 -2.10 19.79 -18.91
CA ALA A 147 -1.66 21.13 -19.28
C ALA A 147 -0.13 21.26 -19.35
N THR A 148 0.59 20.46 -18.57
CA THR A 148 2.05 20.40 -18.53
C THR A 148 2.65 19.27 -19.38
N ALA A 149 1.82 18.45 -20.03
CA ALA A 149 2.27 17.34 -20.85
C ALA A 149 3.18 17.83 -21.99
N GLY A 150 4.35 17.19 -22.14
CA GLY A 150 5.34 17.54 -23.16
C GLY A 150 6.13 18.83 -22.89
N GLN A 151 5.88 19.53 -21.78
CA GLN A 151 6.73 20.62 -21.35
C GLN A 151 8.08 20.11 -20.84
N ASN A 152 9.07 21.00 -20.78
CA ASN A 152 10.32 20.71 -20.08
C ASN A 152 10.02 20.48 -18.57
N PRO A 153 10.47 19.36 -17.96
CA PRO A 153 10.13 19.03 -16.58
C PRO A 153 10.58 20.06 -15.53
N ASP A 154 11.69 20.77 -15.75
CA ASP A 154 12.14 21.82 -14.83
C ASP A 154 11.24 23.05 -14.88
N ARG A 155 10.74 23.40 -16.07
CA ARG A 155 9.72 24.46 -16.20
C ARG A 155 8.38 24.03 -15.61
N ALA A 156 7.99 22.77 -15.78
CA ALA A 156 6.73 22.26 -15.25
C ALA A 156 6.66 22.36 -13.71
N LYS A 157 7.81 22.28 -13.01
CA LYS A 157 7.92 22.49 -11.55
C LYS A 157 7.56 23.91 -11.08
N GLU A 158 7.41 24.89 -11.99
CA GLU A 158 6.84 26.20 -11.62
C GLU A 158 5.38 26.06 -11.15
N ASN A 159 4.66 25.03 -11.60
CA ASN A 159 3.36 24.66 -11.07
C ASN A 159 3.51 23.97 -9.70
N GLY A 160 2.71 24.41 -8.72
CA GLY A 160 2.75 23.89 -7.34
C GLY A 160 2.55 22.37 -7.25
N GLN A 161 1.57 21.81 -7.97
CA GLN A 161 1.26 20.38 -7.89
C GLN A 161 2.36 19.51 -8.54
N ILE A 162 2.97 19.99 -9.63
CA ILE A 162 4.11 19.28 -10.24
C ILE A 162 5.33 19.33 -9.32
N ARG A 163 5.56 20.46 -8.66
CA ARG A 163 6.61 20.59 -7.64
C ARG A 163 6.38 19.65 -6.46
N GLU A 164 5.17 19.55 -5.94
CA GLU A 164 4.84 18.58 -4.87
C GLU A 164 5.06 17.12 -5.31
N MET A 165 4.75 16.78 -6.57
CA MET A 165 5.07 15.44 -7.11
C MET A 165 6.58 15.21 -7.19
N TYR A 166 7.34 16.21 -7.62
CA TYR A 166 8.81 16.14 -7.65
C TYR A 166 9.41 16.00 -6.24
N GLU A 167 8.92 16.76 -5.27
CA GLU A 167 9.32 16.63 -3.87
C GLU A 167 8.98 15.23 -3.32
N THR A 168 7.83 14.67 -3.70
CA THR A 168 7.46 13.29 -3.33
C THR A 168 8.41 12.27 -3.95
N TYR A 169 8.83 12.47 -5.19
CA TYR A 169 9.82 11.64 -5.88
C TYR A 169 11.17 11.66 -5.14
N GLU A 170 11.69 12.86 -4.83
CA GLU A 170 12.95 13.01 -4.09
C GLU A 170 12.87 12.45 -2.66
N ASN A 171 11.71 12.55 -1.99
CA ASN A 171 11.59 12.07 -0.61
C ASN A 171 11.40 10.55 -0.47
N ILE A 172 10.80 9.90 -1.48
CA ILE A 172 10.40 8.48 -1.38
C ILE A 172 11.20 7.58 -2.32
N TYR A 173 11.59 8.11 -3.48
CA TYR A 173 12.19 7.34 -4.57
C TYR A 173 13.54 7.94 -5.02
N PHE A 174 14.30 8.56 -4.12
CA PHE A 174 15.61 9.14 -4.47
C PHE A 174 16.64 8.13 -4.98
N ASP A 175 16.53 6.87 -4.58
CA ASP A 175 17.49 5.80 -4.88
C ASP A 175 16.88 4.79 -5.87
N ILE A 176 16.51 5.28 -7.06
CA ILE A 176 16.06 4.46 -8.18
C ILE A 176 16.81 4.83 -9.47
N ASP A 177 16.82 3.93 -10.44
CA ASP A 177 17.52 4.15 -11.71
C ASP A 177 16.79 5.13 -12.65
N GLU A 178 15.47 5.23 -12.54
CA GLU A 178 14.65 6.09 -13.40
C GLU A 178 14.74 7.57 -13.01
N ASP A 179 15.16 8.41 -13.97
CA ASP A 179 15.17 9.85 -13.78
C ASP A 179 13.77 10.49 -13.78
N TRP A 180 13.67 11.67 -13.14
CA TRP A 180 12.44 12.45 -13.08
C TRP A 180 11.85 12.78 -14.46
N ASN A 181 12.66 12.96 -15.50
CA ASN A 181 12.15 13.35 -16.82
C ASN A 181 11.36 12.20 -17.45
N ASN A 182 11.86 10.97 -17.34
CA ASN A 182 11.18 9.77 -17.81
C ASN A 182 9.90 9.55 -17.01
N ILE A 183 9.96 9.68 -15.68
CA ILE A 183 8.79 9.54 -14.80
C ILE A 183 7.73 10.58 -15.16
N PHE A 184 8.12 11.85 -15.25
CA PHE A 184 7.22 12.97 -15.55
C PHE A 184 6.47 12.76 -16.88
N SER A 185 7.15 12.22 -17.90
CA SER A 185 6.54 11.92 -19.19
C SER A 185 5.42 10.85 -19.11
N GLU A 186 5.42 10.02 -18.06
CA GLU A 186 4.43 8.96 -17.85
C GLU A 186 3.31 9.33 -16.88
N LEU A 187 3.47 10.33 -16.03
CA LEU A 187 2.49 10.68 -14.99
C LEU A 187 1.09 10.94 -15.56
N PHE A 188 0.99 11.62 -16.71
CA PHE A 188 -0.30 11.84 -17.36
C PHE A 188 -0.93 10.54 -17.88
N ASN A 189 -0.13 9.61 -18.43
CA ASN A 189 -0.61 8.30 -18.87
C ASN A 189 -1.11 7.45 -17.70
N VAL A 190 -0.42 7.54 -16.55
CA VAL A 190 -0.86 6.92 -15.30
C VAL A 190 -2.22 7.49 -14.88
N GLY A 191 -2.34 8.83 -14.79
CA GLY A 191 -3.58 9.51 -14.43
C GLY A 191 -4.78 9.05 -15.26
N LYS A 192 -4.61 8.95 -16.58
CA LYS A 192 -5.65 8.46 -17.52
C LYS A 192 -6.10 7.02 -17.28
N LYS A 193 -5.25 6.18 -16.67
CA LYS A 193 -5.57 4.77 -16.40
C LYS A 193 -6.19 4.55 -15.02
N ILE A 194 -6.06 5.49 -14.09
CA ILE A 194 -6.54 5.32 -12.71
C ILE A 194 -8.06 5.16 -12.67
N LYS A 195 -8.50 4.11 -11.99
CA LYS A 195 -9.91 3.85 -11.66
C LYS A 195 -10.10 3.83 -10.15
N GLN A 196 -11.18 4.46 -9.69
CA GLN A 196 -11.51 4.52 -8.27
C GLN A 196 -12.59 3.50 -7.90
N TYR A 197 -12.36 2.74 -6.83
CA TYR A 197 -13.30 1.75 -6.31
C TYR A 197 -13.64 2.05 -4.84
N SER A 198 -14.92 1.97 -4.48
CA SER A 198 -15.34 1.94 -3.07
C SER A 198 -15.79 0.53 -2.74
N ILE A 199 -15.03 -0.21 -1.93
CA ILE A 199 -15.39 -1.58 -1.56
C ILE A 199 -15.96 -1.58 -0.15
N ASN A 200 -17.29 -1.68 -0.07
CA ASN A 200 -18.03 -1.70 1.18
C ASN A 200 -19.07 -2.83 1.21
N VAL A 201 -19.82 -2.97 2.30
CA VAL A 201 -20.78 -4.08 2.44
C VAL A 201 -21.82 -4.08 1.32
N ASN A 202 -22.20 -2.89 0.84
CA ASN A 202 -23.27 -2.66 -0.13
C ASN A 202 -22.77 -2.10 -1.47
N SER A 203 -21.47 -2.17 -1.77
CA SER A 203 -20.94 -1.53 -2.99
C SER A 203 -21.30 -2.35 -4.24
N PRO A 204 -21.79 -1.70 -5.31
CA PRO A 204 -21.89 -2.34 -6.62
C PRO A 204 -20.51 -2.58 -7.24
N ASP A 205 -19.52 -1.79 -6.83
CA ASP A 205 -18.13 -1.88 -7.27
C ASP A 205 -17.54 -3.23 -6.84
N LYS A 206 -17.32 -4.12 -7.82
CA LYS A 206 -16.53 -5.34 -7.67
C LYS A 206 -15.18 -5.14 -8.33
N LEU A 207 -14.12 -5.29 -7.55
CA LEU A 207 -12.76 -5.32 -8.09
C LEU A 207 -12.56 -6.67 -8.77
N ASP A 208 -12.42 -6.65 -10.10
CA ASP A 208 -12.26 -7.83 -10.94
C ASP A 208 -11.05 -7.64 -11.85
N TYR A 209 -9.89 -8.08 -11.39
CA TYR A 209 -8.63 -7.96 -12.16
C TYR A 209 -8.71 -8.73 -13.48
N LYS A 210 -9.44 -9.86 -13.53
CA LYS A 210 -9.60 -10.70 -14.72
C LYS A 210 -10.24 -9.98 -15.90
N ALA A 211 -11.09 -8.99 -15.62
CA ALA A 211 -11.67 -8.15 -16.66
C ALA A 211 -10.64 -7.25 -17.36
N TYR A 212 -9.42 -7.16 -16.82
CA TYR A 212 -8.34 -6.28 -17.27
C TYR A 212 -7.04 -7.03 -17.63
N ASP A 213 -7.03 -8.37 -17.70
CA ASP A 213 -5.82 -9.19 -17.97
C ASP A 213 -5.03 -8.72 -19.20
N ALA A 214 -5.70 -8.21 -20.24
CA ALA A 214 -5.04 -7.79 -21.48
C ALA A 214 -4.29 -6.43 -21.37
N HIS A 215 -4.67 -5.56 -20.43
CA HIS A 215 -4.26 -4.14 -20.43
C HIS A 215 -3.85 -3.60 -19.05
N GLY A 216 -3.97 -4.42 -18.01
CA GLY A 216 -3.73 -4.05 -16.63
C GLY A 216 -4.82 -3.15 -16.07
N LEU A 217 -4.90 -3.14 -14.74
CA LEU A 217 -5.79 -2.26 -13.99
C LEU A 217 -4.94 -1.37 -13.10
N VAL A 218 -5.07 -0.05 -13.23
CA VAL A 218 -4.53 0.91 -12.27
C VAL A 218 -5.68 1.35 -11.37
N ALA A 219 -5.67 0.92 -10.11
CA ALA A 219 -6.79 1.11 -9.20
C ALA A 219 -6.39 1.81 -7.90
N ILE A 220 -7.22 2.76 -7.46
CA ILE A 220 -7.21 3.27 -6.09
C ILE A 220 -8.48 2.78 -5.40
N VAL A 221 -8.31 1.98 -4.34
CA VAL A 221 -9.39 1.30 -3.64
C VAL A 221 -9.58 1.94 -2.27
N VAL A 222 -10.76 2.54 -2.06
CA VAL A 222 -11.19 3.07 -0.76
C VAL A 222 -12.07 2.03 -0.08
N GLY A 223 -11.75 1.64 1.16
CA GLY A 223 -12.55 0.66 1.88
C GLY A 223 -12.16 0.46 3.34
N GLY A 224 -12.77 -0.55 3.95
CA GLY A 224 -12.66 -0.82 5.38
C GLY A 224 -12.37 -2.30 5.67
N LEU A 225 -13.17 -2.91 6.56
CA LEU A 225 -12.94 -4.29 7.05
C LEU A 225 -12.99 -5.37 5.96
N LYS A 226 -13.68 -5.14 4.83
CA LYS A 226 -13.69 -6.08 3.70
C LYS A 226 -12.32 -6.20 3.02
N LEU A 227 -11.49 -5.14 3.09
CA LEU A 227 -10.16 -5.14 2.47
C LEU A 227 -9.15 -5.99 3.26
N SER A 228 -9.41 -6.26 4.55
CA SER A 228 -8.43 -6.90 5.44
C SER A 228 -8.54 -8.42 5.55
N ARG A 229 -9.48 -9.09 4.85
CA ARG A 229 -9.66 -10.55 4.94
C ARG A 229 -9.99 -11.19 3.59
N GLY A 230 -9.09 -12.03 3.10
CA GLY A 230 -9.35 -12.94 1.96
C GLY A 230 -9.43 -12.27 0.58
N MET A 231 -9.05 -10.99 0.46
CA MET A 231 -8.88 -10.31 -0.82
C MET A 231 -7.40 -10.11 -1.10
N THR A 232 -6.95 -10.56 -2.27
CA THR A 232 -5.60 -10.30 -2.77
C THR A 232 -5.67 -9.14 -3.75
N PHE A 233 -4.86 -8.10 -3.52
CA PHE A 233 -4.74 -6.97 -4.43
C PHE A 233 -3.54 -7.18 -5.34
N GLU A 234 -3.80 -7.35 -6.63
CA GLU A 234 -2.73 -7.51 -7.61
C GLU A 234 -2.02 -6.18 -7.86
N GLY A 235 -0.69 -6.22 -7.83
CA GLY A 235 0.14 -5.04 -8.02
C GLY A 235 0.01 -3.97 -6.94
N LEU A 236 -0.31 -4.33 -5.70
CA LEU A 236 -0.33 -3.40 -4.57
C LEU A 236 1.05 -2.76 -4.37
N SER A 237 1.14 -1.43 -4.46
CA SER A 237 2.40 -0.69 -4.27
C SER A 237 2.34 0.38 -3.18
N VAL A 238 1.17 0.93 -2.88
CA VAL A 238 0.99 1.95 -1.84
C VAL A 238 -0.24 1.65 -0.99
N SER A 239 -0.07 1.75 0.32
CA SER A 239 -1.17 1.56 1.28
C SER A 239 -1.21 2.70 2.29
N TYR A 240 -2.37 3.35 2.42
CA TYR A 240 -2.62 4.38 3.41
C TYR A 240 -3.60 3.86 4.47
N PHE A 241 -3.14 3.76 5.73
CA PHE A 241 -3.91 3.19 6.83
C PHE A 241 -3.99 4.17 8.01
N ALA A 242 -5.17 4.73 8.23
CA ALA A 242 -5.44 5.66 9.34
C ALA A 242 -6.54 5.12 10.26
N ARG A 243 -6.25 3.99 10.91
CA ARG A 243 -7.17 3.35 11.87
C ARG A 243 -6.42 2.79 13.06
N SER A 244 -6.99 2.96 14.24
CA SER A 244 -6.58 2.16 15.40
C SER A 244 -7.09 0.73 15.19
N SER A 245 -6.20 -0.25 15.09
CA SER A 245 -6.61 -1.65 15.19
C SER A 245 -6.69 -2.04 16.67
N LYS A 246 -7.87 -2.40 17.16
CA LYS A 246 -8.02 -2.99 18.49
C LYS A 246 -7.46 -4.42 18.57
N MET A 247 -7.14 -5.04 17.43
CA MET A 247 -6.61 -6.40 17.34
C MET A 247 -5.32 -6.42 16.50
N TYR A 248 -4.23 -6.87 17.11
CA TYR A 248 -2.91 -7.02 16.50
C TYR A 248 -2.92 -7.85 15.20
N ASP A 249 -3.81 -8.85 15.12
CA ASP A 249 -3.98 -9.74 13.95
C ASP A 249 -4.35 -8.98 12.66
N THR A 250 -5.10 -7.87 12.75
CA THR A 250 -5.42 -7.08 11.55
C THR A 250 -4.22 -6.30 11.05
N LEU A 251 -3.31 -5.84 11.92
CA LEU A 251 -2.08 -5.16 11.48
C LEU A 251 -1.14 -6.12 10.75
N MET A 252 -0.97 -7.35 11.27
CA MET A 252 -0.12 -8.38 10.68
C MET A 252 -0.62 -8.87 9.30
N GLN A 253 -1.92 -8.77 9.01
CA GLN A 253 -2.53 -9.18 7.74
C GLN A 253 -2.57 -8.07 6.69
N MET A 254 -2.21 -6.83 7.06
CA MET A 254 -2.35 -5.64 6.22
C MET A 254 -1.00 -5.07 5.74
N CYS A 255 0.10 -5.75 6.03
CA CYS A 255 1.45 -5.45 5.56
C CYS A 255 1.91 -6.43 4.50
#